data_AF-A0A2R6FA79-F1
#
_entry.id   AF-A0A2R6FA79-F1
#
_cell.length_a   1.000
_cell.length_b   1.000
_cell.length_c   1.000
_cell.angle_alpha   90.00
_cell.angle_beta   90.00
_cell.angle_gamma   90.00
#
_symmetry.space_group_name_H-M   'P 1'
#
loop_
_entity.id
_entity.type
_entity.pdbx_description
1 polymer ?
#
loop_
_entity_poly.entity_id
_entity_poly.type
_entity_poly.pdbx_seq_one_letter_code
_entity_poly.pdbx_strand_id
1 'polypeptide(L)'
;WLGLGLAAERADYVAVHDADASTYSPKHVPRLLAGLDMGYEFVKGYYARVEDGRLYGRLTRLFVAPLLRALTAAHDHPLLDYLSAFRYPLAGEFAVTAETARSIRAQRAWGLEIGMLGEAYDVVGETATAQVDLGMHRHDHRPVGGRGGLSTMAREVGEALFRALEDRGLAPDYERLPDAYRDAADTLVRQYGADAAVNGLTYNPETERSQVRSYAESIRAPGPDDRLPAWTATTLSPTDVLAAASEALGRSGGSRLR
;
A
#
# COMPACT_ATOMS: atom_id res chain seq x y z
N TRP A 1 -3.35 -5.13 -12.09
CA TRP A 1 -4.62 -4.79 -12.78
C TRP A 1 -5.10 -5.89 -13.72
N LEU A 2 -4.34 -6.29 -14.76
CA LEU A 2 -4.76 -7.36 -15.69
C LEU A 2 -5.13 -8.66 -14.97
N GLY A 3 -4.25 -9.14 -14.09
CA GLY A 3 -4.52 -10.34 -13.28
C GLY A 3 -5.68 -10.17 -12.29
N LEU A 4 -5.94 -8.95 -11.80
CA LEU A 4 -7.03 -8.68 -10.86
C LEU A 4 -8.39 -8.90 -11.52
N GLY A 5 -8.58 -8.40 -12.75
CA GLY A 5 -9.83 -8.61 -13.48
C GLY A 5 -10.04 -10.06 -13.89
N LEU A 6 -8.99 -10.75 -14.32
CA LEU A 6 -9.07 -12.17 -14.63
C LEU A 6 -9.42 -13.02 -13.40
N ALA A 7 -8.86 -12.70 -12.23
CA ALA A 7 -9.21 -13.39 -11.00
C ALA A 7 -10.66 -13.12 -10.59
N ALA A 8 -11.09 -11.85 -10.64
CA ALA A 8 -12.44 -11.44 -10.28
C ALA A 8 -13.53 -11.98 -11.24
N GLU A 9 -13.18 -12.33 -12.47
CA GLU A 9 -14.10 -13.01 -13.40
C GLU A 9 -14.31 -14.49 -13.06
N ARG A 10 -13.35 -15.11 -12.37
CA ARG A 10 -13.29 -16.58 -12.19
C ARG A 10 -13.64 -17.06 -10.79
N ALA A 11 -13.70 -16.16 -9.82
CA ALA A 11 -13.92 -16.48 -8.42
C ALA A 11 -14.63 -15.33 -7.74
N ASP A 12 -15.40 -15.62 -6.69
CA ASP A 12 -16.12 -14.61 -5.92
C ASP A 12 -15.19 -13.77 -5.03
N TYR A 13 -14.03 -14.32 -4.66
CA TYR A 13 -13.01 -13.67 -3.85
C TYR A 13 -11.66 -13.68 -4.56
N VAL A 14 -10.92 -12.58 -4.43
CA VAL A 14 -9.56 -12.44 -4.94
C VAL A 14 -8.62 -12.10 -3.79
N ALA A 15 -7.57 -12.90 -3.60
CA ALA A 15 -6.47 -12.61 -2.70
C ALA A 15 -5.23 -12.25 -3.51
N VAL A 16 -4.55 -11.18 -3.10
CA VAL A 16 -3.30 -10.69 -3.68
C VAL A 16 -2.20 -10.81 -2.63
N HIS A 17 -1.05 -11.32 -3.06
CA HIS A 17 0.13 -11.53 -2.24
C HIS A 17 1.37 -11.13 -3.03
N ASP A 18 2.38 -10.63 -2.31
CA ASP A 18 3.68 -10.36 -2.91
C ASP A 18 4.36 -11.69 -3.31
N ALA A 19 4.87 -11.74 -4.54
CA ALA A 19 5.49 -12.95 -5.09
C ALA A 19 6.91 -13.20 -4.56
N ASP A 20 7.50 -12.26 -3.81
CA ASP A 20 8.87 -12.33 -3.26
C ASP A 20 8.92 -12.54 -1.73
N ALA A 21 7.79 -12.95 -1.14
CA ALA A 21 7.72 -13.37 0.25
C ALA A 21 8.56 -14.64 0.52
N SER A 22 9.58 -14.55 1.39
CA SER A 22 10.43 -15.70 1.73
C SER A 22 9.84 -16.61 2.82
N THR A 23 8.92 -16.08 3.62
CA THR A 23 8.25 -16.81 4.72
C THR A 23 6.82 -17.23 4.38
N TYR A 24 6.52 -17.42 3.10
CA TYR A 24 5.17 -17.77 2.68
C TYR A 24 4.71 -19.12 3.26
N SER A 25 3.53 -19.16 3.88
CA SER A 25 2.99 -20.36 4.51
C SER A 25 1.59 -20.69 3.99
N PRO A 26 1.16 -21.96 4.04
CA PRO A 26 -0.21 -22.36 3.67
C PRO A 26 -1.32 -21.66 4.47
N LYS A 27 -0.98 -20.97 5.57
CA LYS A 27 -1.94 -20.24 6.40
C LYS A 27 -2.23 -18.83 5.90
N HIS A 28 -1.41 -18.24 5.02
CA HIS A 28 -1.60 -16.85 4.60
C HIS A 28 -2.90 -16.62 3.83
N VAL A 29 -3.16 -17.44 2.80
CA VAL A 29 -4.39 -17.30 1.98
C VAL A 29 -5.65 -17.50 2.82
N PRO A 30 -5.80 -18.59 3.61
CA PRO A 30 -7.01 -18.76 4.43
C PRO A 30 -7.19 -17.65 5.46
N ARG A 31 -6.12 -17.14 6.08
CA ARG A 31 -6.22 -16.03 7.03
C ARG A 31 -6.73 -14.76 6.37
N LEU A 32 -6.16 -14.41 5.20
CA LEU A 32 -6.53 -13.20 4.50
C LEU A 32 -7.97 -13.27 3.98
N LEU A 33 -8.40 -14.42 3.45
CA LEU A 33 -9.76 -14.65 2.99
C LEU A 33 -10.79 -14.75 4.13
N ALA A 34 -10.38 -15.11 5.36
CA ALA A 34 -11.31 -15.26 6.47
C ALA A 34 -12.11 -13.99 6.76
N GLY A 35 -11.54 -12.81 6.53
CA GLY A 35 -12.29 -11.56 6.67
C GLY A 35 -13.44 -11.44 5.66
N LEU A 36 -13.25 -11.90 4.42
CA LEU A 36 -14.33 -11.89 3.41
C LEU A 36 -15.45 -12.88 3.77
N ASP A 37 -15.08 -14.06 4.28
CA ASP A 37 -16.05 -15.06 4.75
C ASP A 37 -16.88 -14.55 5.96
N MET A 38 -16.33 -13.60 6.72
CA MET A 38 -17.03 -12.90 7.81
C MET A 38 -17.90 -11.73 7.35
N GLY A 39 -18.04 -11.51 6.03
CA GLY A 39 -18.93 -10.51 5.44
C GLY A 39 -18.30 -9.14 5.19
N TYR A 40 -16.97 -9.00 5.32
CA TYR A 40 -16.27 -7.81 4.84
C TYR A 40 -16.05 -7.89 3.33
N GLU A 41 -15.88 -6.74 2.69
CA GLU A 41 -15.70 -6.67 1.23
C GLU A 41 -14.26 -6.34 0.82
N PHE A 42 -13.50 -5.72 1.72
CA PHE A 42 -12.08 -5.44 1.58
C PHE A 42 -11.33 -5.83 2.85
N VAL A 43 -10.24 -6.60 2.71
CA VAL A 43 -9.40 -7.04 3.82
C VAL A 43 -7.95 -6.69 3.52
N LYS A 44 -7.33 -5.87 4.37
CA LYS A 44 -5.90 -5.59 4.30
C LYS A 44 -5.12 -6.55 5.20
N GLY A 45 -4.17 -7.28 4.61
CA GLY A 45 -3.20 -8.05 5.37
C GLY A 45 -2.16 -7.12 6.00
N TYR A 46 -1.74 -7.42 7.22
CA TYR A 46 -0.62 -6.73 7.85
C TYR A 46 0.23 -7.70 8.66
N TYR A 47 1.46 -7.29 8.98
CA TYR A 47 2.40 -8.09 9.75
C TYR A 47 3.49 -7.21 10.33
N ALA A 48 4.06 -7.62 11.45
CA ALA A 48 5.13 -6.89 12.10
C ALA A 48 6.39 -6.88 11.21
N ARG A 49 6.94 -5.70 10.96
CA ARG A 49 8.17 -5.48 10.16
C ARG A 49 9.39 -5.34 11.08
N VAL A 50 9.72 -6.42 11.79
CA VAL A 50 10.92 -6.52 12.63
C VAL A 50 11.72 -7.73 12.20
N GLU A 51 12.97 -7.51 11.78
CA GLU A 51 13.88 -8.57 11.32
C GLU A 51 15.32 -8.18 11.68
N ASP A 52 16.20 -9.17 11.88
CA ASP A 52 17.63 -8.96 12.16
C ASP A 52 17.93 -7.90 13.23
N GLY A 53 17.09 -7.87 14.28
CA GLY A 53 17.18 -6.91 15.37
C GLY A 53 16.94 -5.45 14.95
N ARG A 54 16.11 -5.19 13.92
CA ARG A 54 15.87 -3.86 13.34
C ARG A 54 14.41 -3.62 12.97
N LEU A 55 14.02 -2.34 12.99
CA LEU A 55 12.72 -1.86 12.49
C LEU A 55 12.75 -1.61 10.98
N TYR A 56 11.90 -2.32 10.23
CA TYR A 56 11.74 -2.15 8.78
C TYR A 56 10.53 -1.30 8.41
N GLY A 57 10.29 -1.12 7.10
CA GLY A 57 9.16 -0.34 6.60
C GLY A 57 9.34 1.18 6.70
N ARG A 58 10.54 1.69 6.37
CA ARG A 58 10.85 3.14 6.43
C ARG A 58 9.82 3.99 5.67
N LEU A 59 9.32 3.53 4.53
CA LEU A 59 8.33 4.28 3.76
C LEU A 59 7.02 4.44 4.56
N THR A 60 6.52 3.37 5.17
CA THR A 60 5.36 3.47 6.07
C THR A 60 5.65 4.31 7.31
N ARG A 61 6.74 4.02 8.02
CA ARG A 61 7.08 4.64 9.32
C ARG A 61 7.48 6.10 9.23
N LEU A 62 8.26 6.45 8.21
CA LEU A 62 8.90 7.76 8.09
C LEU A 62 8.25 8.65 7.04
N PHE A 63 7.47 8.11 6.10
CA PHE A 63 6.75 8.92 5.12
C PHE A 63 5.24 8.92 5.38
N VAL A 64 4.56 7.77 5.24
CA VAL A 64 3.09 7.71 5.30
C VAL A 64 2.54 8.08 6.68
N ALA A 65 3.03 7.44 7.75
CA ALA A 65 2.54 7.69 9.11
C ALA A 65 2.67 9.16 9.55
N PRO A 66 3.83 9.84 9.38
CA PRO A 66 3.93 11.26 9.73
C PRO A 66 3.13 12.16 8.81
N LEU A 67 2.98 11.81 7.52
CA LEU A 67 2.16 12.57 6.59
C LEU A 67 0.67 12.53 6.97
N LEU A 68 0.14 11.34 7.26
CA LEU A 68 -1.23 11.18 7.76
C LEU A 68 -1.43 11.90 9.11
N ARG A 69 -0.44 11.85 10.00
CA ARG A 69 -0.48 12.59 11.27
C ARG A 69 -0.54 14.10 11.06
N ALA A 70 0.26 14.65 10.13
CA ALA A 70 0.25 16.07 9.82
C ALA A 70 -1.08 16.50 9.19
N LEU A 71 -1.62 15.70 8.27
CA LEU A 71 -2.90 15.96 7.61
C LEU A 71 -4.07 15.90 8.59
N THR A 72 -4.13 14.87 9.45
CA THR A 72 -5.21 14.71 10.46
C THR A 72 -5.15 15.80 11.52
N ALA A 73 -3.98 16.37 11.80
CA ALA A 73 -3.85 17.52 12.70
C ALA A 73 -4.37 18.83 12.09
N ALA A 74 -4.37 18.94 10.76
CA ALA A 74 -4.80 20.14 10.03
C ALA A 74 -6.23 20.04 9.48
N HIS A 75 -6.75 18.82 9.32
CA HIS A 75 -8.03 18.55 8.67
C HIS A 75 -8.82 17.50 9.46
N ASP A 76 -10.11 17.76 9.62
CA ASP A 76 -11.09 16.80 10.14
C ASP A 76 -11.81 16.18 8.95
N HIS A 77 -11.43 14.96 8.56
CA HIS A 77 -11.99 14.29 7.38
C HIS A 77 -12.02 12.76 7.56
N PRO A 78 -13.16 12.08 7.37
CA PRO A 78 -13.29 10.64 7.64
C PRO A 78 -12.32 9.74 6.86
N LEU A 79 -11.95 10.10 5.62
CA LEU A 79 -10.92 9.38 4.87
C LEU A 79 -9.57 9.37 5.61
N LEU A 80 -9.19 10.46 6.29
CA LEU A 80 -7.92 10.51 7.04
C LEU A 80 -7.96 9.58 8.25
N ASP A 81 -9.09 9.49 8.94
CA ASP A 81 -9.30 8.55 10.04
C ASP A 81 -9.21 7.10 9.54
N TYR A 82 -9.92 6.80 8.45
CA TYR A 82 -9.87 5.50 7.79
C TYR A 82 -8.44 5.11 7.39
N LEU A 83 -7.71 5.98 6.70
CA LEU A 83 -6.33 5.71 6.28
C LEU A 83 -5.37 5.56 7.47
N SER A 84 -5.57 6.36 8.53
CA SER A 84 -4.75 6.32 9.74
C SER A 84 -4.98 5.07 10.60
N ALA A 85 -6.12 4.39 10.43
CA ALA A 85 -6.42 3.15 11.14
C ALA A 85 -5.61 1.95 10.63
N PHE A 86 -5.01 2.02 9.44
CA PHE A 86 -4.22 0.92 8.89
C PHE A 86 -2.83 0.81 9.53
N ARG A 87 -2.51 -0.36 10.09
CA ARG A 87 -1.20 -0.61 10.72
C ARG A 87 -0.06 -0.58 9.70
N TYR A 88 -0.29 -1.16 8.53
CA TYR A 88 0.67 -1.23 7.43
C TYR A 88 -0.05 -0.95 6.09
N PRO A 89 -0.37 0.32 5.79
CA PRO A 89 -1.14 0.69 4.60
C PRO A 89 -0.45 0.28 3.29
N LEU A 90 0.87 0.16 3.30
CA LEU A 90 1.69 -0.24 2.16
C LEU A 90 2.02 -1.75 2.13
N ALA A 91 1.35 -2.60 2.90
CA ALA A 91 1.47 -4.05 2.72
C ALA A 91 0.85 -4.48 1.37
N GLY A 92 1.52 -5.34 0.61
CA GLY A 92 1.03 -5.84 -0.68
C GLY A 92 -0.14 -6.81 -0.55
N GLU A 93 -0.32 -7.38 0.64
CA GLU A 93 -1.35 -8.37 0.92
C GLU A 93 -2.73 -7.74 1.14
N PHE A 94 -3.69 -8.12 0.31
CA PHE A 94 -5.09 -7.80 0.51
C PHE A 94 -6.00 -8.86 -0.11
N ALA A 95 -7.24 -8.93 0.35
CA ALA A 95 -8.29 -9.69 -0.28
C ALA A 95 -9.53 -8.83 -0.48
N VAL A 96 -10.26 -9.09 -1.57
CA VAL A 96 -11.45 -8.36 -1.98
C VAL A 96 -12.49 -9.31 -2.58
N THR A 97 -13.75 -8.90 -2.54
CA THR A 97 -14.76 -9.54 -3.40
C THR A 97 -14.48 -9.25 -4.87
N ALA A 98 -14.98 -10.10 -5.76
CA ALA A 98 -14.91 -9.89 -7.20
C ALA A 98 -15.61 -8.60 -7.64
N GLU A 99 -16.70 -8.23 -6.98
CA GLU A 99 -17.41 -6.98 -7.23
C GLU A 99 -16.52 -5.79 -6.89
N THR A 100 -15.97 -5.74 -5.67
CA THR A 100 -15.05 -4.69 -5.22
C THR A 100 -13.82 -4.61 -6.12
N ALA A 101 -13.20 -5.76 -6.46
CA ALA A 101 -12.04 -5.84 -7.34
C ALA A 101 -12.29 -5.22 -8.72
N ARG A 102 -13.50 -5.37 -9.26
CA ARG A 102 -13.87 -4.82 -10.57
C ARG A 102 -14.22 -3.33 -10.53
N SER A 103 -14.60 -2.82 -9.36
CA SER A 103 -15.02 -1.42 -9.17
C SER A 103 -13.87 -0.46 -8.83
N ILE A 104 -12.74 -0.97 -8.33
CA ILE A 104 -11.58 -0.17 -7.95
C ILE A 104 -10.75 0.29 -9.17
N ARG A 105 -10.35 1.56 -9.20
CA ARG A 105 -9.36 2.08 -10.16
C ARG A 105 -7.95 1.85 -9.62
N ALA A 106 -7.15 1.02 -10.28
CA ALA A 106 -5.83 0.68 -9.78
C ALA A 106 -4.81 1.79 -10.06
N GLN A 107 -4.17 2.30 -9.01
CA GLN A 107 -3.01 3.18 -9.12
C GLN A 107 -1.81 2.42 -9.71
N ARG A 108 -0.98 3.14 -10.46
CA ARG A 108 0.24 2.60 -11.06
C ARG A 108 1.41 2.65 -10.09
N ALA A 109 2.43 1.84 -10.41
CA ALA A 109 3.72 1.84 -9.74
C ALA A 109 3.61 1.69 -8.21
N TRP A 110 4.39 2.43 -7.42
CA TRP A 110 4.43 2.26 -5.95
C TRP A 110 3.22 2.87 -5.21
N GLY A 111 2.31 3.54 -5.92
CA GLY A 111 1.10 4.11 -5.34
C GLY A 111 -0.06 3.12 -5.19
N LEU A 112 0.09 1.88 -5.68
CA LEU A 112 -0.98 0.87 -5.73
C LEU A 112 -1.64 0.66 -4.36
N GLU A 113 -0.84 0.40 -3.32
CA GLU A 113 -1.37 -0.04 -2.03
C GLU A 113 -2.15 1.07 -1.31
N ILE A 114 -1.63 2.31 -1.29
CA ILE A 114 -2.30 3.44 -0.64
C ILE A 114 -3.48 3.95 -1.49
N GLY A 115 -3.33 3.99 -2.81
CA GLY A 115 -4.40 4.41 -3.72
C GLY A 115 -5.58 3.45 -3.65
N MET A 116 -5.31 2.15 -3.55
CA MET A 116 -6.34 1.13 -3.36
C MET A 116 -7.10 1.26 -2.03
N LEU A 117 -6.45 1.73 -0.95
CA LEU A 117 -7.19 2.04 0.28
C LEU A 117 -8.17 3.19 0.05
N GLY A 118 -7.75 4.23 -0.67
CA GLY A 118 -8.67 5.30 -1.09
C GLY A 118 -9.85 4.75 -1.88
N GLU A 119 -9.60 3.95 -2.92
CA GLU A 119 -10.69 3.38 -3.72
C GLU A 119 -11.58 2.42 -2.92
N ALA A 120 -11.02 1.62 -2.01
CA ALA A 120 -11.81 0.76 -1.11
C ALA A 120 -12.74 1.59 -0.21
N TYR A 121 -12.29 2.76 0.26
CA TYR A 121 -13.14 3.67 1.03
C TYR A 121 -14.37 4.14 0.22
N ASP A 122 -14.24 4.37 -1.09
CA ASP A 122 -15.40 4.78 -1.91
C ASP A 122 -16.30 3.61 -2.27
N VAL A 123 -15.70 2.46 -2.58
CA VAL A 123 -16.45 1.31 -3.11
C VAL A 123 -17.19 0.58 -2.00
N VAL A 124 -16.55 0.36 -0.84
CA VAL A 124 -17.10 -0.45 0.25
C VAL A 124 -17.21 0.30 1.58
N GLY A 125 -16.45 1.37 1.75
CA GLY A 125 -16.46 2.16 2.99
C GLY A 125 -15.74 1.49 4.17
N GLU A 126 -15.65 2.24 5.26
CA GLU A 126 -14.96 1.81 6.48
C GLU A 126 -15.60 0.56 7.10
N THR A 127 -16.93 0.51 7.18
CA THR A 127 -17.63 -0.56 7.91
C THR A 127 -17.53 -1.94 7.24
N ALA A 128 -17.28 -1.98 5.92
CA ALA A 128 -17.06 -3.21 5.17
C ALA A 128 -15.57 -3.49 4.93
N THR A 129 -14.68 -2.78 5.63
CA THR A 129 -13.23 -2.96 5.56
C THR A 129 -12.68 -3.58 6.85
N ALA A 130 -11.82 -4.59 6.71
CA ALA A 130 -11.12 -5.23 7.81
C ALA A 130 -9.59 -5.26 7.63
N GLN A 131 -8.89 -5.55 8.73
CA GLN A 131 -7.46 -5.82 8.75
C GLN A 131 -7.18 -7.16 9.42
N VAL A 132 -6.33 -7.99 8.79
CA VAL A 132 -5.95 -9.30 9.33
C VAL A 132 -4.44 -9.38 9.53
N ASP A 133 -4.05 -9.80 10.73
CA ASP A 133 -2.66 -10.14 11.05
C ASP A 133 -2.24 -11.42 10.32
N LEU A 134 -1.22 -11.35 9.49
CA LEU A 134 -0.64 -12.51 8.79
C LEU A 134 0.55 -13.12 9.54
N GLY A 135 0.92 -12.58 10.71
CA GLY A 135 1.98 -13.05 11.58
C GLY A 135 3.30 -12.31 11.33
N MET A 136 4.40 -13.07 11.28
CA MET A 136 5.71 -12.54 10.96
C MET A 136 6.05 -12.82 9.50
N HIS A 137 6.55 -11.80 8.82
CA HIS A 137 6.81 -11.88 7.39
C HIS A 137 8.18 -11.29 7.08
N ARG A 138 9.05 -12.08 6.44
CA ARG A 138 10.38 -11.65 6.00
C ARG A 138 10.34 -11.43 4.48
N HIS A 139 10.78 -10.26 4.04
CA HIS A 139 11.00 -10.01 2.61
C HIS A 139 12.48 -10.20 2.31
N ASP A 140 12.78 -10.56 1.07
CA ASP A 140 14.14 -10.39 0.60
C ASP A 140 14.45 -8.88 0.68
N HIS A 141 15.42 -8.50 1.52
CA HIS A 141 15.87 -7.13 1.65
C HIS A 141 16.64 -6.76 0.38
N ARG A 142 15.94 -6.62 -0.75
CA ARG A 142 16.54 -5.99 -1.90
C ARG A 142 17.02 -4.64 -1.41
N PRO A 143 18.30 -4.30 -1.58
CA PRO A 143 18.75 -2.94 -1.39
C PRO A 143 18.01 -2.13 -2.44
N VAL A 144 16.82 -1.64 -2.08
CA VAL A 144 16.10 -0.64 -2.86
C VAL A 144 17.10 0.48 -3.02
N GLY A 145 17.64 0.62 -4.24
CA GLY A 145 18.94 1.22 -4.50
C GLY A 145 19.11 2.58 -3.83
N GLY A 146 19.94 2.63 -2.80
CA GLY A 146 20.34 3.86 -2.12
C GLY A 146 19.17 4.77 -1.71
N ARG A 147 19.50 6.04 -1.44
CA ARG A 147 18.50 7.06 -1.10
C ARG A 147 17.52 7.33 -2.25
N GLY A 148 17.95 7.12 -3.51
CA GLY A 148 17.17 7.44 -4.71
C GLY A 148 15.94 6.55 -4.93
N GLY A 149 16.04 5.24 -4.68
CA GLY A 149 14.91 4.33 -4.90
C GLY A 149 13.74 4.61 -3.95
N LEU A 150 14.03 4.84 -2.67
CA LEU A 150 13.01 5.14 -1.67
C LEU A 150 12.32 6.49 -1.92
N SER A 151 13.05 7.51 -2.37
CA SER A 151 12.44 8.83 -2.66
C SER A 151 11.53 8.78 -3.89
N THR A 152 11.87 7.99 -4.91
CA THR A 152 10.96 7.71 -6.03
C THR A 152 9.67 7.04 -5.55
N MET A 153 9.77 6.03 -4.67
CA MET A 153 8.58 5.40 -4.09
C MET A 153 7.74 6.37 -3.26
N ALA A 154 8.39 7.20 -2.42
CA ALA A 154 7.69 8.20 -1.62
C ALA A 154 6.92 9.19 -2.48
N ARG A 155 7.50 9.63 -3.60
CA ARG A 155 6.82 10.49 -4.57
C ARG A 155 5.56 9.84 -5.13
N GLU A 156 5.63 8.58 -5.56
CA GLU A 156 4.48 7.87 -6.15
C GLU A 156 3.41 7.52 -5.11
N VAL A 157 3.81 7.13 -3.90
CA VAL A 157 2.91 6.93 -2.75
C VAL A 157 2.23 8.24 -2.36
N GLY A 158 2.99 9.34 -2.32
CA GLY A 158 2.47 10.68 -2.03
C GLY A 158 1.47 11.12 -3.08
N GLU A 159 1.82 11.02 -4.37
CA GLU A 159 0.93 11.34 -5.50
C GLU A 159 -0.38 10.54 -5.41
N ALA A 160 -0.34 9.25 -5.06
CA ALA A 160 -1.53 8.41 -4.89
C ALA A 160 -2.39 8.82 -3.67
N LEU A 161 -1.76 9.09 -2.53
CA LEU A 161 -2.46 9.56 -1.33
C LEU A 161 -3.14 10.91 -1.59
N PHE A 162 -2.41 11.86 -2.16
CA PHE A 162 -2.93 13.18 -2.45
C PHE A 162 -4.03 13.15 -3.50
N ARG A 163 -3.93 12.27 -4.52
CA ARG A 163 -5.04 12.03 -5.45
C ARG A 163 -6.30 11.59 -4.71
N ALA A 164 -6.19 10.61 -3.81
CA ALA A 164 -7.34 10.13 -3.05
C ALA A 164 -7.96 11.24 -2.19
N LEU A 165 -7.15 12.13 -1.62
CA LEU A 165 -7.64 13.26 -0.85
C LEU A 165 -8.31 14.33 -1.73
N GLU A 166 -7.66 14.73 -2.82
CA GLU A 166 -8.18 15.75 -3.74
C GLU A 166 -9.47 15.31 -4.45
N ASP A 167 -9.59 14.02 -4.81
CA ASP A 167 -10.83 13.43 -5.35
C ASP A 167 -12.04 13.65 -4.41
N ARG A 168 -11.79 13.88 -3.12
CA ARG A 168 -12.80 14.12 -2.06
C ARG A 168 -12.78 15.57 -1.57
N GLY A 169 -12.21 16.48 -2.34
CA GLY A 169 -12.20 17.91 -2.03
C GLY A 169 -11.24 18.31 -0.91
N LEU A 170 -10.34 17.42 -0.48
CA LEU A 170 -9.30 17.73 0.49
C LEU A 170 -7.98 17.98 -0.25
N ALA A 171 -7.73 19.26 -0.56
CA ALA A 171 -6.45 19.72 -1.07
C ALA A 171 -5.61 20.28 0.10
N PRO A 172 -4.50 19.63 0.49
CA PRO A 172 -3.60 20.16 1.50
C PRO A 172 -2.90 21.44 1.05
N ASP A 173 -2.43 22.24 2.01
CA ASP A 173 -1.47 23.31 1.74
C ASP A 173 -0.09 22.69 1.46
N TYR A 174 0.20 22.45 0.18
CA TYR A 174 1.46 21.81 -0.25
C TYR A 174 2.71 22.65 0.02
N GLU A 175 2.58 23.95 0.27
CA GLU A 175 3.72 24.79 0.65
C GLU A 175 4.09 24.58 2.11
N ARG A 176 3.09 24.45 3.00
CA ARG A 176 3.30 24.30 4.45
C ARG A 176 3.35 22.85 4.93
N LEU A 177 2.76 21.92 4.19
CA LEU A 177 2.69 20.51 4.56
C LEU A 177 4.07 19.86 4.77
N PRO A 178 5.13 20.15 3.97
CA PRO A 178 6.46 19.58 4.21
C PRO A 178 7.02 19.87 5.60
N ASP A 179 6.75 21.06 6.16
CA ASP A 179 7.21 21.42 7.51
C ASP A 179 6.39 20.72 8.59
N ALA A 180 5.06 20.72 8.47
CA ALA A 180 4.18 19.96 9.38
C ALA A 180 4.49 18.46 9.37
N TYR A 181 4.81 17.90 8.21
CA TYR A 181 5.28 16.53 8.05
C TYR A 181 6.60 16.28 8.79
N ARG A 182 7.59 17.19 8.69
CA ARG A 182 8.87 17.05 9.39
C ARG A 182 8.70 17.06 10.90
N ASP A 183 7.85 17.94 11.43
CA ASP A 183 7.54 18.01 12.87
C ASP A 183 6.87 16.71 13.37
N ALA A 184 5.90 16.21 12.61
CA ALA A 184 5.25 14.93 12.89
C ALA A 184 6.25 13.77 12.83
N ALA A 185 7.11 13.73 11.82
CA ALA A 185 8.13 12.71 11.62
C ALA A 185 9.17 12.72 12.74
N ASP A 186 9.63 13.88 13.18
CA ASP A 186 10.59 13.99 14.29
C ASP A 186 10.02 13.43 15.60
N THR A 187 8.72 13.61 15.82
CA THR A 187 8.01 13.00 16.95
C THR A 187 7.98 11.47 16.83
N LEU A 188 7.60 10.94 15.68
CA LEU A 188 7.57 9.49 15.44
C LEU A 188 8.96 8.86 15.51
N VAL A 189 10.00 9.50 14.97
CA VAL A 189 11.40 9.05 15.07
C VAL A 189 11.83 8.88 16.53
N ARG A 190 11.46 9.82 17.42
CA ARG A 190 11.74 9.67 18.86
C ARG A 190 10.98 8.48 19.46
N GLN A 191 9.72 8.30 19.09
CA GLN A 191 8.89 7.18 19.59
C GLN A 191 9.44 5.81 19.12
N TYR A 192 9.82 5.68 17.85
CA TYR A 192 10.48 4.47 17.35
C TYR A 192 11.83 4.21 18.01
N GLY A 193 12.58 5.27 18.34
CA GLY A 193 13.82 5.13 19.11
C GLY A 193 13.60 4.59 20.52
N ALA A 194 12.53 5.01 21.20
CA ALA A 194 12.16 4.48 22.51
C ALA A 194 11.75 3.00 22.41
N ASP A 195 10.90 2.66 21.45
CA ASP A 195 10.48 1.27 21.19
C ASP A 195 11.67 0.36 20.86
N ALA A 196 12.56 0.81 19.98
CA ALA A 196 13.77 0.07 19.64
C ALA A 196 14.68 -0.15 20.86
N ALA A 197 14.87 0.86 21.71
CA ALA A 197 15.70 0.75 22.91
C ALA A 197 15.16 -0.30 23.90
N VAL A 198 13.84 -0.30 24.14
CA VAL A 198 13.19 -1.27 25.05
C VAL A 198 13.27 -2.69 24.50
N ASN A 199 13.15 -2.86 23.19
CA ASN A 199 13.16 -4.17 22.53
C ASN A 199 14.56 -4.64 22.08
N GLY A 200 15.63 -3.91 22.44
CA GLY A 200 17.00 -4.28 22.07
C GLY A 200 17.28 -4.24 20.56
N LEU A 201 16.55 -3.40 19.82
CA LEU A 201 16.70 -3.25 18.37
C LEU A 201 17.77 -2.19 18.03
N THR A 202 18.55 -2.47 17.00
CA THR A 202 19.48 -1.51 16.40
C THR A 202 18.71 -0.39 15.72
N TYR A 203 18.91 0.83 16.17
CA TYR A 203 18.22 2.01 15.65
C TYR A 203 19.15 3.22 15.59
N ASN A 204 19.15 3.93 14.46
CA ASN A 204 19.93 5.16 14.27
C ASN A 204 18.99 6.32 13.93
N PRO A 205 18.63 7.18 14.91
CA PRO A 205 17.68 8.27 14.68
C PRO A 205 18.20 9.32 13.70
N GLU A 206 19.51 9.53 13.58
CA GLU A 206 20.09 10.48 12.63
C GLU A 206 19.89 10.01 11.17
N THR A 207 20.06 8.70 10.94
CA THR A 207 19.81 8.10 9.63
C THR A 207 18.32 8.22 9.25
N GLU A 208 17.42 7.98 10.19
CA GLU A 208 15.98 8.08 9.96
C GLU A 208 15.57 9.54 9.69
N ARG A 209 16.10 10.53 10.43
CA ARG A 209 15.88 11.97 10.13
C ARG A 209 16.43 12.39 8.77
N SER A 210 17.57 11.83 8.38
CA SER A 210 18.14 12.07 7.06
C SER A 210 17.23 11.55 5.94
N GLN A 211 16.59 10.40 6.14
CA GLN A 211 15.59 9.88 5.21
C GLN A 211 14.31 10.74 5.19
N VAL A 212 13.82 11.18 6.35
CA VAL A 212 12.68 12.10 6.47
C VAL A 212 12.90 13.37 5.65
N ARG A 213 14.09 13.98 5.73
CA ARG A 213 14.43 15.18 4.95
C ARG A 213 14.32 14.94 3.44
N SER A 214 14.81 13.78 2.95
CA SER A 214 14.71 13.44 1.53
C SER A 214 13.26 13.15 1.11
N TYR A 215 12.47 12.50 1.96
CA TYR A 215 11.06 12.26 1.69
C TYR A 215 10.21 13.54 1.67
N ALA A 216 10.59 14.57 2.42
CA ALA A 216 9.89 15.85 2.38
C ALA A 216 9.92 16.50 0.97
N GLU A 217 10.95 16.22 0.17
CA GLU A 217 11.06 16.68 -1.23
C GLU A 217 10.04 15.99 -2.16
N SER A 218 9.41 14.90 -1.70
CA SER A 218 8.41 14.14 -2.43
C SER A 218 6.98 14.64 -2.18
N ILE A 219 6.78 15.58 -1.24
CA ILE A 219 5.47 16.14 -0.88
C ILE A 219 5.14 17.28 -1.83
N ARG A 220 4.14 17.05 -2.68
CA ARG A 220 3.66 18.00 -3.69
C ARG A 220 2.31 17.56 -4.23
N ALA A 221 1.60 18.47 -4.89
CA ALA A 221 0.34 18.17 -5.57
C ALA A 221 0.50 16.99 -6.56
N PRO A 222 -0.51 16.13 -6.69
CA PRO A 222 -0.45 14.98 -7.58
C PRO A 222 -0.51 15.45 -9.06
N GLY A 223 0.10 14.69 -9.97
CA GLY A 223 0.20 15.04 -11.40
C GLY A 223 -1.14 14.94 -12.16
N PRO A 224 -1.15 14.51 -13.43
CA PRO A 224 -2.37 14.00 -14.06
C PRO A 224 -2.86 12.70 -13.39
N ASP A 225 -4.15 12.40 -13.48
CA ASP A 225 -4.66 11.09 -13.06
C ASP A 225 -4.28 10.03 -14.11
N ASP A 226 -3.46 9.08 -13.72
CA ASP A 226 -2.96 7.98 -14.55
C ASP A 226 -3.45 6.60 -14.09
N ARG A 227 -4.42 6.57 -13.16
CA ARG A 227 -5.02 5.33 -12.68
C ARG A 227 -5.57 4.51 -13.85
N LEU A 228 -5.44 3.20 -13.73
CA LEU A 228 -6.13 2.28 -14.63
C LEU A 228 -7.63 2.32 -14.31
N PRO A 229 -8.51 2.28 -15.33
CA PRO A 229 -9.94 2.33 -15.10
C PRO A 229 -10.39 1.14 -14.26
N ALA A 230 -11.54 1.29 -13.58
CA ALA A 230 -12.26 0.15 -13.04
C ALA A 230 -12.55 -0.85 -14.16
N TRP A 231 -12.57 -2.14 -13.85
CA TRP A 231 -12.93 -3.17 -14.82
C TRP A 231 -14.39 -3.06 -15.27
N THR A 232 -15.27 -2.51 -14.42
CA THR A 232 -16.64 -2.16 -14.80
C THR A 232 -16.72 -1.02 -15.83
N ALA A 233 -15.63 -0.25 -16.01
CA ALA A 233 -15.56 0.92 -16.88
C ALA A 233 -14.61 0.72 -18.08
N THR A 234 -14.23 -0.52 -18.42
CA THR A 234 -13.40 -0.85 -19.58
C THR A 234 -14.13 -1.78 -20.55
N THR A 235 -13.78 -1.72 -21.83
CA THR A 235 -14.25 -2.66 -22.85
C THR A 235 -13.37 -3.90 -22.97
N LEU A 236 -12.26 -3.95 -22.23
CA LEU A 236 -11.35 -5.09 -22.22
C LEU A 236 -12.01 -6.30 -21.56
N SER A 237 -12.04 -7.44 -22.25
CA SER A 237 -12.53 -8.70 -21.69
C SER A 237 -11.40 -9.45 -20.94
N PRO A 238 -11.66 -9.99 -19.73
CA PRO A 238 -10.73 -10.89 -19.06
C PRO A 238 -10.33 -12.11 -19.91
N THR A 239 -11.23 -12.59 -20.77
CA THR A 239 -10.95 -13.70 -21.70
C THR A 239 -9.94 -13.30 -22.77
N ASP A 240 -10.03 -12.08 -23.30
CA ASP A 240 -9.08 -11.57 -24.29
C ASP A 240 -7.69 -11.40 -23.68
N VAL A 241 -7.63 -10.96 -22.42
CA VAL A 241 -6.38 -10.88 -21.65
C VAL A 241 -5.73 -12.25 -21.49
N LEU A 242 -6.51 -13.28 -21.14
CA LEU A 242 -6.02 -14.64 -21.04
C LEU A 242 -5.50 -15.16 -22.39
N ALA A 243 -6.27 -14.97 -23.46
CA ALA A 243 -5.89 -15.41 -24.81
C ALA A 243 -4.57 -14.76 -25.24
N ALA A 244 -4.43 -13.45 -25.06
CA ALA A 244 -3.20 -12.73 -25.35
C ALA A 244 -2.01 -13.21 -24.50
N ALA A 245 -2.23 -13.49 -23.22
CA ALA A 245 -1.19 -14.02 -22.33
C ALA A 245 -0.73 -15.43 -22.74
N SER A 246 -1.67 -16.32 -23.08
CA SER A 246 -1.37 -17.66 -23.59
C SER A 246 -0.62 -17.61 -24.91
N GLU A 247 -1.00 -16.72 -25.82
CA GLU A 247 -0.31 -16.53 -27.09
C GLU A 247 1.13 -16.02 -26.88
N ALA A 248 1.32 -15.03 -26.00
CA ALA A 248 2.63 -14.51 -25.65
C ALA A 248 3.56 -15.60 -25.08
N LEU A 249 3.06 -16.43 -24.16
CA LEU A 249 3.80 -17.57 -23.61
C LEU A 249 4.17 -18.61 -24.68
N GLY A 250 3.26 -18.84 -25.64
CA GLY A 250 3.52 -19.71 -26.80
C GLY A 250 4.65 -19.19 -27.69
N ARG A 251 4.66 -17.88 -27.99
CA ARG A 251 5.72 -17.22 -28.77
C ARG A 251 7.07 -17.18 -28.03
N SER A 252 7.04 -17.05 -26.71
CA SER A 252 8.25 -17.10 -25.86
C SER A 252 8.85 -18.50 -25.72
N GLY A 253 8.26 -19.53 -26.34
CA GLY A 253 8.85 -20.85 -26.48
C GLY A 253 9.00 -21.58 -25.15
N GLY A 254 7.90 -21.92 -24.49
CA GLY A 254 7.80 -23.06 -23.55
C GLY A 254 8.95 -23.26 -22.54
N SER A 255 9.61 -22.19 -22.07
CA SER A 255 10.71 -22.30 -21.12
C SER A 255 10.15 -22.44 -19.69
N ARG A 256 9.85 -23.69 -19.35
CA ARG A 256 9.74 -24.32 -18.02
C ARG A 256 9.36 -23.40 -16.85
N LEU A 257 8.07 -23.41 -16.51
CA LEU A 257 7.63 -23.48 -15.12
C LEU A 257 7.10 -24.90 -14.90
N ARG A 258 7.98 -25.78 -14.40
CA ARG A 258 7.62 -27.05 -13.74
C ARG A 258 7.92 -26.89 -12.26
#